data_AF-A0AAX3VEQ1-F1
#
_entry.id   AF-A0AAX3VEQ1-F1
#
_cell.length_a   1.000
_cell.length_b   1.000
_cell.length_c   1.000
_cell.angle_alpha   90.00
_cell.angle_beta   90.00
_cell.angle_gamma   90.00
#
_symmetry.space_group_name_H-M   'P 1'
#
loop_
_entity.id
_entity.type
_entity.pdbx_description
1 polymer ?
#
loop_
_entity_poly.entity_id
_entity_poly.type
_entity_poly.pdbx_seq_one_letter_code
_entity_poly.pdbx_strand_id
1 'polypeptide(L)'
;MAEFVGAFPSSLALDDRNNIVREAEAYVYDVNDANLASPLPITDLQGVPFTGGKLVASNGIFPQFRTPTGVLEVYVKSGERVTYLTDVSVPAKAAVEAAGVASESAASASQDRVLAQSASGEAVDAAARAEAVGSTNDDITGTLIRTKGTKTEAAVSAAVGEVLSSALPGFAAIGVRGDSIARGEGVSDFGADGSTSVQKFTAKLPAAVEAEVTNLSGVTVLASGTSGQTTGQNRAGLQAWLLANRPREVVLLKSVNDARVDRPETPALTDRYMRQMVTICRMAGVRPIVVTSGPVDPATFNNPALIDYSTVMEARASNALLRAMGAELGVTVADIEAAFGAADIVARPYAGLFDLADGLHPNNNGHTGWATVIARAIAGLPQGAVGSNPSPYATLVSDAFNRADTTAGLGSADTGQAWTTGADWGVIGNKAYAVTPADNERALIDCGQAVHEAHVTVSNPGGRVTAGVIYGGTDASNYYLASLDVLDNTRTTGTLSVFKCVAGVYTLLHSSTISGLTPDQPVRISGARRGVGAHRISVNGVGVKALTDSSIVGGTRCGMRQANATPLRFDSFLVTT
;
A
#
# COMPACT_ATOMS: atom_id res chain seq x y z
N MET A 1 -47.53 -23.07 2.54
CA MET A 1 -47.48 -23.61 3.90
C MET A 1 -46.91 -22.52 4.78
N ALA A 2 -47.52 -22.22 5.93
CA ALA A 2 -46.92 -21.27 6.87
C ALA A 2 -45.63 -21.88 7.44
N GLU A 3 -44.58 -21.09 7.53
CA GLU A 3 -43.31 -21.49 8.13
C GLU A 3 -43.46 -21.39 9.66
N PHE A 4 -43.15 -22.46 10.39
CA PHE A 4 -43.27 -22.55 11.84
C PHE A 4 -41.87 -22.66 12.45
N VAL A 5 -41.36 -21.56 12.98
CA VAL A 5 -39.98 -21.46 13.51
C VAL A 5 -39.96 -21.51 15.04
N GLY A 6 -41.00 -21.02 15.70
CA GLY A 6 -40.98 -20.97 17.15
C GLY A 6 -41.23 -22.35 17.77
N ALA A 7 -40.42 -22.81 18.73
CA ALA A 7 -40.57 -24.09 19.42
C ALA A 7 -40.71 -23.87 20.93
N PHE A 8 -41.81 -24.37 21.51
CA PHE A 8 -42.15 -24.16 22.91
C PHE A 8 -42.08 -25.48 23.69
N PRO A 9 -41.59 -25.45 24.94
CA PRO A 9 -41.47 -26.65 25.76
C PRO A 9 -42.84 -27.14 26.23
N SER A 10 -42.90 -28.39 26.69
CA SER A 10 -44.07 -28.90 27.40
C SER A 10 -44.36 -28.11 28.66
N SER A 11 -45.64 -27.92 28.98
CA SER A 11 -46.10 -27.23 30.18
C SER A 11 -47.11 -28.07 30.96
N LEU A 12 -47.23 -27.84 32.26
CA LEU A 12 -48.21 -28.54 33.10
C LEU A 12 -49.61 -27.96 32.88
N ALA A 13 -50.60 -28.83 32.75
CA ALA A 13 -52.01 -28.48 32.77
C ALA A 13 -52.48 -28.37 34.22
N LEU A 14 -52.65 -27.13 34.70
CA LEU A 14 -53.03 -26.84 36.08
C LEU A 14 -54.37 -26.11 36.14
N ASP A 15 -55.19 -26.42 37.14
CA ASP A 15 -56.39 -25.63 37.48
C ASP A 15 -56.03 -24.32 38.23
N ASP A 16 -57.05 -23.56 38.63
CA ASP A 16 -56.95 -22.34 39.43
C ASP A 16 -56.34 -22.56 40.82
N ARG A 17 -56.30 -23.81 41.30
CA ARG A 17 -55.75 -24.24 42.59
C ARG A 17 -54.37 -24.92 42.47
N ASN A 18 -53.77 -24.92 41.29
CA ASN A 18 -52.51 -25.61 40.97
C ASN A 18 -52.57 -27.15 41.01
N ASN A 19 -53.75 -27.77 40.91
CA ASN A 19 -53.86 -29.22 40.75
C ASN A 19 -53.64 -29.61 39.28
N ILE A 20 -53.03 -30.78 39.07
CA ILE A 20 -52.84 -31.34 37.73
C ILE A 20 -54.19 -31.78 37.14
N VAL A 21 -54.55 -31.24 35.99
CA VAL A 21 -55.77 -31.61 35.25
C VAL A 21 -55.40 -32.53 34.10
N ARG A 22 -55.77 -33.80 34.19
CA ARG A 22 -55.61 -34.75 33.09
C ARG A 22 -56.56 -34.38 31.96
N GLU A 23 -56.12 -34.49 30.72
CA GLU A 23 -56.94 -34.24 29.52
C GLU A 23 -57.45 -32.80 29.40
N ALA A 24 -56.81 -31.84 30.09
CA ALA A 24 -57.12 -30.43 29.92
C ALA A 24 -56.90 -29.99 28.47
N GLU A 25 -57.74 -29.07 28.01
CA GLU A 25 -57.55 -28.40 26.72
C GLU A 25 -56.98 -27.00 26.94
N ALA A 26 -56.11 -26.56 26.03
CA ALA A 26 -55.58 -25.21 26.04
C ALA A 26 -55.44 -24.61 24.65
N TYR A 27 -55.55 -23.29 24.58
CA TYR A 27 -55.28 -22.50 23.38
C TYR A 27 -54.03 -21.64 23.60
N VAL A 28 -53.29 -21.42 22.53
CA VAL A 28 -52.05 -20.64 22.53
C VAL A 28 -52.34 -19.29 21.92
N TYR A 29 -51.88 -18.21 22.56
CA TYR A 29 -52.08 -16.84 22.12
C TYR A 29 -50.74 -16.13 22.04
N ASP A 30 -50.64 -15.17 21.13
CA ASP A 30 -49.51 -14.24 21.10
C ASP A 30 -49.49 -13.43 22.41
N VAL A 31 -48.31 -13.20 22.99
CA VAL A 31 -48.18 -12.36 24.19
C VAL A 31 -48.78 -10.95 23.99
N ASN A 32 -48.82 -10.48 22.74
CA ASN A 32 -49.37 -9.18 22.38
C ASN A 32 -50.90 -9.19 22.20
N ASP A 33 -51.57 -10.35 22.20
CA ASP A 33 -53.04 -10.43 22.24
C ASP A 33 -53.53 -10.28 23.68
N ALA A 34 -53.61 -9.03 24.15
CA ALA A 34 -54.00 -8.68 25.52
C ALA A 34 -55.38 -9.23 25.93
N ASN A 35 -56.27 -9.53 24.97
CA ASN A 35 -57.61 -10.03 25.24
C ASN A 35 -57.71 -11.56 25.12
N LEU A 36 -56.64 -12.24 24.67
CA LEU A 36 -56.62 -13.67 24.39
C LEU A 36 -57.83 -14.08 23.51
N ALA A 37 -58.09 -13.28 22.47
CA ALA A 37 -59.28 -13.40 21.63
C ALA A 37 -59.03 -14.27 20.39
N SER A 38 -57.78 -14.30 19.91
CA SER A 38 -57.41 -14.95 18.65
C SER A 38 -56.34 -16.02 18.89
N PRO A 39 -56.74 -17.29 19.10
CA PRO A 39 -55.77 -18.39 19.23
C PRO A 39 -54.84 -18.46 18.00
N LEU A 40 -53.55 -18.62 18.26
CA LEU A 40 -52.54 -18.87 17.25
C LEU A 40 -52.75 -20.26 16.62
N PRO A 41 -52.54 -20.42 15.31
CA PRO A 41 -52.41 -21.74 14.72
C PRO A 41 -51.14 -22.38 15.27
N ILE A 42 -51.24 -23.63 15.73
CA ILE A 42 -50.12 -24.38 16.31
C ILE A 42 -49.94 -25.72 15.62
N THR A 43 -48.69 -26.16 15.55
CA THR A 43 -48.30 -27.47 15.00
C THR A 43 -47.44 -28.24 16.00
N ASP A 44 -47.32 -29.55 15.86
CA ASP A 44 -46.32 -30.33 16.57
C ASP A 44 -44.90 -30.01 16.05
N LEU A 45 -43.87 -30.66 16.61
CA LEU A 45 -42.49 -30.41 16.20
C LEU A 45 -42.17 -30.84 14.76
N GLN A 46 -43.03 -31.65 14.15
CA GLN A 46 -42.96 -32.16 12.78
C GLN A 46 -43.79 -31.31 11.80
N GLY A 47 -44.48 -30.27 12.29
CA GLY A 47 -45.30 -29.37 11.47
C GLY A 47 -46.73 -29.86 11.22
N VAL A 48 -47.19 -30.89 11.93
CA VAL A 48 -48.58 -31.36 11.83
C VAL A 48 -49.48 -30.46 12.68
N PRO A 49 -50.55 -29.86 12.12
CA PRO A 49 -51.46 -29.01 12.88
C PRO A 49 -52.16 -29.78 14.00
N PHE A 50 -52.25 -29.17 15.20
CA PHE A 50 -53.08 -29.74 16.26
C PHE A 50 -54.57 -29.61 15.91
N THR A 51 -55.33 -30.69 16.10
CA THR A 51 -56.77 -30.74 15.80
C THR A 51 -57.52 -29.65 16.56
N GLY A 52 -58.20 -28.76 15.82
CA GLY A 52 -58.94 -27.64 16.41
C GLY A 52 -58.06 -26.50 16.95
N GLY A 53 -56.76 -26.50 16.66
CA GLY A 53 -55.83 -25.46 17.12
C GLY A 53 -55.61 -25.44 18.63
N LYS A 54 -55.84 -26.58 19.31
CA LYS A 54 -55.74 -26.70 20.76
C LYS A 54 -54.74 -27.76 21.19
N LEU A 55 -54.08 -27.51 22.31
CA LEU A 55 -53.27 -28.49 23.02
C LEU A 55 -54.19 -29.35 23.88
N VAL A 56 -53.93 -30.66 23.94
CA VAL A 56 -54.62 -31.59 24.83
C VAL A 56 -53.58 -32.25 25.72
N ALA A 57 -53.74 -32.11 27.04
CA ALA A 57 -52.76 -32.60 28.00
C ALA A 57 -52.85 -34.13 28.15
N SER A 58 -51.73 -34.83 27.98
CA SER A 58 -51.63 -36.26 28.32
C SER A 58 -51.03 -36.40 29.71
N ASN A 59 -51.76 -37.04 30.63
CA ASN A 59 -51.36 -37.14 32.04
C ASN A 59 -51.05 -35.79 32.71
N GLY A 60 -51.71 -34.72 32.27
CA GLY A 60 -51.52 -33.38 32.82
C GLY A 60 -50.33 -32.60 32.27
N ILE A 61 -49.76 -33.04 31.14
CA ILE A 61 -48.67 -32.35 30.45
C ILE A 61 -49.14 -32.01 29.03
N PHE A 62 -49.08 -30.73 28.66
CA PHE A 62 -49.27 -30.30 27.28
C PHE A 62 -48.03 -30.68 26.44
N PRO A 63 -48.22 -31.19 25.21
CA PRO A 63 -47.10 -31.53 24.33
C PRO A 63 -46.33 -30.27 23.91
N GLN A 64 -45.11 -30.47 23.43
CA GLN A 64 -44.36 -29.42 22.75
C GLN A 64 -45.10 -29.01 21.47
N PHE A 65 -44.99 -27.74 21.11
CA PHE A 65 -45.67 -27.20 19.93
C PHE A 65 -44.83 -26.12 19.27
N ARG A 66 -45.21 -25.78 18.03
CA ARG A 66 -44.66 -24.67 17.27
C ARG A 66 -45.71 -23.62 16.94
N THR A 67 -45.27 -22.38 16.82
CA THR A 67 -46.06 -21.22 16.38
C THR A 67 -45.53 -20.64 15.06
N PRO A 68 -46.31 -19.78 14.38
CA PRO A 68 -45.85 -19.12 13.16
C PRO A 68 -44.56 -18.33 13.38
N THR A 69 -43.76 -18.18 12.31
CA THR A 69 -42.53 -17.36 12.32
C THR A 69 -42.76 -15.98 12.93
N GLY A 70 -41.88 -15.58 13.85
CA GLY A 70 -41.90 -14.26 14.50
C GLY A 70 -42.52 -14.24 15.90
N VAL A 71 -43.19 -15.32 16.34
CA VAL A 71 -43.76 -15.42 17.69
C VAL A 71 -42.75 -16.10 18.62
N LEU A 72 -42.11 -15.32 19.51
CA LEU A 72 -41.09 -15.81 20.45
C LEU A 72 -41.62 -16.02 21.88
N GLU A 73 -42.80 -15.48 22.17
CA GLU A 73 -43.42 -15.52 23.50
C GLU A 73 -44.92 -15.73 23.35
N VAL A 74 -45.49 -16.60 24.18
CA VAL A 74 -46.90 -16.98 24.10
C VAL A 74 -47.55 -17.11 25.46
N TYR A 75 -48.87 -16.98 25.46
CA TYR A 75 -49.74 -17.38 26.55
C TYR A 75 -50.46 -18.69 26.19
N VAL A 76 -50.35 -19.69 27.06
CA VAL A 76 -51.14 -20.93 27.00
C VAL A 76 -52.27 -20.82 28.01
N LYS A 77 -53.52 -20.71 27.53
CA LYS A 77 -54.71 -20.60 28.38
C LYS A 77 -55.45 -21.93 28.49
N SER A 78 -55.62 -22.44 29.71
CA SER A 78 -56.42 -23.62 30.03
C SER A 78 -57.44 -23.28 31.11
N GLY A 79 -58.73 -23.29 30.78
CA GLY A 79 -59.76 -22.71 31.64
C GLY A 79 -59.49 -21.22 31.91
N GLU A 80 -59.52 -20.82 33.17
CA GLU A 80 -59.18 -19.45 33.61
C GLU A 80 -57.66 -19.22 33.79
N ARG A 81 -56.84 -20.28 33.71
CA ARG A 81 -55.41 -20.17 33.95
C ARG A 81 -54.66 -19.80 32.68
N VAL A 82 -53.74 -18.85 32.80
CA VAL A 82 -52.84 -18.41 31.72
C VAL A 82 -51.40 -18.70 32.12
N THR A 83 -50.67 -19.43 31.28
CA THR A 83 -49.25 -19.76 31.48
C THR A 83 -48.42 -19.07 30.41
N TYR A 84 -47.43 -18.28 30.82
CA TYR A 84 -46.49 -17.64 29.90
C TYR A 84 -45.36 -18.62 29.55
N LEU A 85 -45.05 -18.76 28.26
CA LEU A 85 -43.94 -19.56 27.75
C LEU A 85 -43.09 -18.73 26.78
N THR A 86 -41.78 -18.91 26.86
CA THR A 86 -40.82 -18.37 25.89
C THR A 86 -40.27 -19.50 25.02
N ASP A 87 -39.92 -19.13 23.80
CA ASP A 87 -39.32 -20.03 22.82
C ASP A 87 -37.98 -20.59 23.32
N VAL A 88 -37.76 -21.90 23.17
CA VAL A 88 -36.54 -22.57 23.65
C VAL A 88 -35.26 -22.13 22.91
N SER A 89 -35.38 -21.50 21.75
CA SER A 89 -34.27 -20.94 20.98
C SER A 89 -33.80 -19.58 21.50
N VAL A 90 -34.60 -18.86 22.30
CA VAL A 90 -34.22 -17.54 22.83
C VAL A 90 -33.01 -17.64 23.78
N PRO A 91 -32.96 -18.56 24.76
CA PRO A 91 -31.76 -18.76 25.58
C PRO A 91 -30.54 -19.23 24.79
N ALA A 92 -30.74 -20.05 23.74
CA ALA A 92 -29.65 -20.54 22.90
C ALA A 92 -29.03 -19.40 22.07
N LYS A 93 -29.87 -18.50 21.53
CA LYS A 93 -29.41 -17.31 20.82
C LYS A 93 -28.63 -16.36 21.74
N ALA A 94 -29.15 -16.11 22.94
CA ALA A 94 -28.46 -15.30 23.95
C ALA A 94 -27.10 -15.91 24.36
N ALA A 95 -27.01 -17.25 24.46
CA ALA A 95 -25.76 -17.95 24.76
C ALA A 95 -24.73 -17.83 23.62
N VAL A 96 -25.17 -17.88 22.35
CA VAL A 96 -24.29 -17.67 21.18
C VAL A 96 -23.80 -16.22 21.12
N GLU A 97 -24.68 -15.24 21.37
CA GLU A 97 -24.30 -13.83 21.44
C GLU A 97 -23.31 -13.57 22.59
N ALA A 98 -23.55 -14.14 23.78
CA ALA A 98 -22.62 -14.06 24.90
C ALA A 98 -21.27 -14.73 24.61
N ALA A 99 -21.25 -15.86 23.90
CA ALA A 99 -20.02 -16.50 23.45
C ALA A 99 -19.24 -15.66 22.43
N GLY A 100 -19.95 -14.93 21.55
CA GLY A 100 -19.36 -13.95 20.64
C GLY A 100 -18.65 -12.83 21.40
N VAL A 101 -19.35 -12.19 22.35
CA VAL A 101 -18.79 -11.12 23.20
C VAL A 101 -17.60 -11.61 24.04
N ALA A 102 -17.66 -12.85 24.56
CA ALA A 102 -16.56 -13.45 25.30
C ALA A 102 -15.33 -13.72 24.41
N SER A 103 -15.55 -14.16 23.15
CA SER A 103 -14.48 -14.35 22.17
C SER A 103 -13.79 -13.04 21.79
N GLU A 104 -14.57 -11.97 21.55
CA GLU A 104 -14.04 -10.63 21.28
C GLU A 104 -13.23 -10.09 22.48
N SER A 105 -13.74 -10.28 23.69
CA SER A 105 -13.04 -9.89 24.93
C SER A 105 -11.72 -10.64 25.11
N ALA A 106 -11.69 -11.94 24.79
CA ALA A 106 -10.47 -12.74 24.84
C ALA A 106 -9.43 -12.31 23.79
N ALA A 107 -9.87 -11.93 22.59
CA ALA A 107 -9.00 -11.37 21.55
C ALA A 107 -8.38 -10.03 22.00
N SER A 108 -9.17 -9.13 22.59
CA SER A 108 -8.70 -7.87 23.17
C SER A 108 -7.65 -8.11 24.27
N ALA A 109 -7.91 -9.02 25.20
CA ALA A 109 -6.97 -9.35 26.27
C ALA A 109 -5.66 -9.99 25.77
N SER A 110 -5.72 -10.75 24.68
CA SER A 110 -4.53 -11.30 24.01
C SER A 110 -3.67 -10.19 23.39
N GLN A 111 -4.32 -9.21 22.75
CA GLN A 111 -3.64 -8.04 22.19
C GLN A 111 -2.97 -7.19 23.29
N ASP A 112 -3.66 -6.94 24.39
CA ASP A 112 -3.11 -6.22 25.56
C ASP A 112 -1.88 -6.94 26.13
N ARG A 113 -1.89 -8.28 26.17
CA ARG A 113 -0.74 -9.08 26.61
C ARG A 113 0.47 -8.90 25.68
N VAL A 114 0.27 -8.91 24.36
CA VAL A 114 1.34 -8.69 23.38
C VAL A 114 1.93 -7.28 23.52
N LEU A 115 1.09 -6.27 23.74
CA LEU A 115 1.54 -4.90 24.01
C LEU A 115 2.36 -4.82 25.30
N ALA A 116 1.93 -5.48 26.38
CA ALA A 116 2.66 -5.53 27.64
C ALA A 116 4.02 -6.26 27.52
N GLN A 117 4.08 -7.35 26.75
CA GLN A 117 5.33 -8.07 26.46
C GLN A 117 6.29 -7.20 25.65
N SER A 118 5.79 -6.47 24.66
CA SER A 118 6.59 -5.54 23.85
C SER A 118 7.16 -4.41 24.71
N ALA A 119 6.32 -3.80 25.57
CA ALA A 119 6.75 -2.78 26.52
C ALA A 119 7.80 -3.29 27.53
N SER A 120 7.70 -4.55 27.95
CA SER A 120 8.72 -5.18 28.80
C SER A 120 10.06 -5.37 28.06
N GLY A 121 10.04 -5.74 26.77
CA GLY A 121 11.25 -5.80 25.96
C GLY A 121 11.90 -4.43 25.79
N GLU A 122 11.10 -3.41 25.48
CA GLU A 122 11.55 -2.02 25.37
C GLU A 122 12.17 -1.50 26.68
N ALA A 123 11.61 -1.88 27.84
CA ALA A 123 12.15 -1.51 29.14
C ALA A 123 13.53 -2.15 29.41
N VAL A 124 13.74 -3.41 29.00
CA VAL A 124 15.04 -4.08 29.09
C VAL A 124 16.06 -3.41 28.17
N ASP A 125 15.68 -3.09 26.94
CA ASP A 125 16.55 -2.37 26.00
C ASP A 125 16.84 -0.94 26.47
N ALA A 126 15.90 -0.28 27.14
CA ALA A 126 16.11 1.03 27.75
C ALA A 126 17.08 0.96 28.93
N ALA A 127 16.99 -0.08 29.76
CA ALA A 127 17.93 -0.32 30.85
C ALA A 127 19.36 -0.59 30.33
N ALA A 128 19.51 -1.44 29.31
CA ALA A 128 20.80 -1.69 28.66
C ALA A 128 21.39 -0.41 28.02
N ARG A 129 20.53 0.43 27.44
CA ARG A 129 20.94 1.75 26.91
C ARG A 129 21.36 2.72 28.01
N ALA A 130 20.67 2.73 29.15
CA ALA A 130 21.04 3.55 30.30
C ALA A 130 22.41 3.15 30.87
N GLU A 131 22.69 1.84 30.92
CA GLU A 131 24.00 1.30 31.31
C GLU A 131 25.12 1.73 30.33
N ALA A 132 24.87 1.67 29.01
CA ALA A 132 25.81 2.15 28.00
C ALA A 132 26.10 3.67 28.09
N VAL A 133 25.08 4.47 28.39
CA VAL A 133 25.24 5.91 28.64
C VAL A 133 26.06 6.17 29.90
N GLY A 134 25.85 5.38 30.96
CA GLY A 134 26.67 5.41 32.18
C GLY A 134 28.16 5.19 31.87
N SER A 135 28.48 4.12 31.14
CA SER A 135 29.85 3.83 30.70
C SER A 135 30.46 4.96 29.87
N THR A 136 29.67 5.58 29.00
CA THR A 136 30.12 6.71 28.16
C THR A 136 30.44 7.94 29.00
N ASN A 137 29.60 8.25 30.01
CA ASN A 137 29.86 9.35 30.94
C ASN A 137 31.13 9.12 31.77
N ASP A 138 31.38 7.88 32.18
CA ASP A 138 32.59 7.51 32.91
C ASP A 138 33.84 7.67 32.02
N ASP A 139 33.76 7.30 30.74
CA ASP A 139 34.84 7.49 29.76
C ASP A 139 35.12 8.96 29.45
N ILE A 140 34.07 9.78 29.31
CA ILE A 140 34.19 11.25 29.15
C ILE A 140 34.85 11.85 30.39
N THR A 141 34.38 11.48 31.58
CA THR A 141 34.91 11.97 32.86
C THR A 141 36.36 11.56 33.05
N GLY A 142 36.71 10.30 32.76
CA GLY A 142 38.09 9.81 32.79
C GLY A 142 38.98 10.55 31.79
N THR A 143 38.47 10.86 30.60
CA THR A 143 39.20 11.62 29.57
C THR A 143 39.44 13.06 30.01
N LEU A 144 38.43 13.74 30.57
CA LEU A 144 38.54 15.09 31.14
C LEU A 144 39.55 15.16 32.31
N ILE A 145 39.55 14.15 33.19
CA ILE A 145 40.52 14.05 34.29
C ILE A 145 41.95 13.87 33.73
N ARG A 146 42.13 13.02 32.71
CA ARG A 146 43.44 12.78 32.06
C ARG A 146 43.97 14.00 31.30
N THR A 147 43.08 14.87 30.80
CA THR A 147 43.46 16.06 30.00
C THR A 147 43.65 17.34 30.82
N LYS A 148 43.43 17.30 32.14
CA LYS A 148 43.46 18.47 33.04
C LYS A 148 44.84 19.16 33.20
N GLY A 149 45.83 18.86 32.36
CA GLY A 149 47.20 19.37 32.48
C GLY A 149 47.64 20.39 31.43
N THR A 150 47.15 20.37 30.18
CA THR A 150 47.95 21.03 29.10
C THR A 150 47.21 21.52 27.84
N LYS A 151 45.87 21.59 27.75
CA LYS A 151 45.24 22.05 26.49
C LYS A 151 44.07 23.01 26.63
N THR A 152 43.93 23.87 25.61
CA THR A 152 42.90 24.91 25.44
C THR A 152 41.50 24.31 25.28
N GLU A 153 40.47 25.12 25.52
CA GLU A 153 39.04 24.77 25.45
C GLU A 153 38.65 24.08 24.13
N ALA A 154 39.31 24.43 23.02
CA ALA A 154 39.13 23.79 21.72
C ALA A 154 39.55 22.30 21.68
N ALA A 155 40.59 21.91 22.42
CA ALA A 155 41.04 20.52 22.47
C ALA A 155 40.14 19.66 23.34
N VAL A 156 39.54 20.24 24.39
CA VAL A 156 38.52 19.57 25.21
C VAL A 156 37.25 19.35 24.38
N SER A 157 36.81 20.36 23.62
CA SER A 157 35.67 20.25 22.70
C SER A 157 35.90 19.19 21.61
N ALA A 158 37.09 19.14 21.00
CA ALA A 158 37.44 18.13 20.00
C ALA A 158 37.45 16.70 20.58
N ALA A 159 38.01 16.51 21.78
CA ALA A 159 38.06 15.19 22.43
C ALA A 159 36.67 14.72 22.87
N VAL A 160 35.80 15.62 23.38
CA VAL A 160 34.39 15.30 23.68
C VAL A 160 33.62 14.97 22.40
N GLY A 161 33.87 15.70 21.31
CA GLY A 161 33.29 15.39 19.99
C GLY A 161 33.71 14.03 19.45
N GLU A 162 34.99 13.67 19.60
CA GLU A 162 35.53 12.38 19.17
C GLU A 162 34.90 11.23 19.97
N VAL A 163 34.80 11.35 21.30
CA VAL A 163 34.14 10.36 22.17
C VAL A 163 32.64 10.22 21.88
N LEU A 164 31.92 11.33 21.65
CA LEU A 164 30.51 11.28 21.26
C LEU A 164 30.32 10.62 19.88
N SER A 165 31.22 10.88 18.94
CA SER A 165 31.18 10.27 17.61
C SER A 165 31.56 8.78 17.61
N SER A 166 32.44 8.35 18.52
CA SER A 166 32.86 6.95 18.66
C SER A 166 31.95 6.11 19.55
N ALA A 167 31.24 6.72 20.51
CA ALA A 167 30.30 6.05 21.41
C ALA A 167 28.88 5.94 20.84
N LEU A 168 28.52 6.77 19.85
CA LEU A 168 27.21 6.74 19.17
C LEU A 168 27.31 6.60 17.63
N PRO A 169 28.04 5.62 17.08
CA PRO A 169 28.02 5.38 15.65
C PRO A 169 26.67 4.74 15.26
N GLY A 170 25.71 5.53 14.75
CA GLY A 170 24.64 4.96 13.90
C GLY A 170 23.17 5.23 14.22
N PHE A 171 22.75 6.32 14.87
CA PHE A 171 21.30 6.62 15.04
C PHE A 171 20.76 7.70 14.09
N ALA A 172 21.02 7.57 12.78
CA ALA A 172 20.24 8.28 11.77
C ALA A 172 18.98 7.45 11.45
N ALA A 173 18.06 7.34 12.42
CA ALA A 173 16.79 6.67 12.18
C ALA A 173 15.74 7.66 11.64
N ILE A 174 15.00 7.26 10.60
CA ILE A 174 13.81 7.96 10.10
C ILE A 174 12.58 7.17 10.52
N GLY A 175 11.66 7.80 11.24
CA GLY A 175 10.38 7.22 11.61
C GLY A 175 9.31 7.42 10.54
N VAL A 176 8.48 6.42 10.28
CA VAL A 176 7.25 6.55 9.48
C VAL A 176 6.06 6.15 10.35
N ARG A 177 5.17 7.10 10.64
CA ARG A 177 3.98 6.93 11.49
C ARG A 177 2.71 7.19 10.69
N GLY A 178 1.70 6.33 10.83
CA GLY A 178 0.42 6.49 10.13
C GLY A 178 -0.51 5.29 10.26
N ASP A 179 -1.33 5.07 9.24
CA ASP A 179 -2.35 4.02 9.19
C ASP A 179 -1.85 2.75 8.45
N SER A 180 -2.76 2.04 7.77
CA SER A 180 -2.47 0.87 6.93
C SER A 180 -1.47 1.17 5.81
N ILE A 181 -1.48 2.37 5.24
CA ILE A 181 -0.56 2.74 4.15
C ILE A 181 0.87 2.94 4.69
N ALA A 182 1.01 3.54 5.89
CA ALA A 182 2.29 3.66 6.57
C ALA A 182 2.88 2.30 6.97
N ARG A 183 2.00 1.33 7.25
CA ARG A 183 2.39 -0.06 7.52
C ARG A 183 2.84 -0.80 6.24
N GLY A 184 2.33 -0.39 5.08
CA GLY A 184 2.61 -0.99 3.77
C GLY A 184 1.59 -2.04 3.32
N GLU A 185 0.34 -1.92 3.74
CA GLU A 185 -0.74 -2.84 3.34
C GLU A 185 -1.21 -2.55 1.90
N GLY A 186 -1.36 -3.61 1.07
CA GLY A 186 -2.06 -3.59 -0.22
C GLY A 186 -3.16 -4.67 -0.28
N VAL A 187 -4.21 -4.48 -1.10
CA VAL A 187 -5.38 -5.38 -1.11
C VAL A 187 -5.04 -6.79 -1.63
N SER A 188 -4.12 -6.89 -2.58
CA SER A 188 -3.58 -8.12 -3.14
C SER A 188 -2.79 -8.96 -2.12
N ASP A 189 -2.49 -8.42 -0.94
CA ASP A 189 -1.92 -9.17 0.18
C ASP A 189 -2.99 -9.84 1.07
N PHE A 190 -4.27 -9.48 0.92
CA PHE A 190 -5.39 -10.25 1.43
C PHE A 190 -5.73 -11.34 0.41
N GLY A 191 -4.94 -12.42 0.42
CA GLY A 191 -5.22 -13.58 -0.42
C GLY A 191 -6.69 -14.02 -0.30
N ALA A 192 -7.25 -14.56 -1.38
CA ALA A 192 -8.59 -15.16 -1.41
C ALA A 192 -8.78 -16.30 -0.38
N ASP A 193 -7.73 -16.69 0.34
CA ASP A 193 -7.68 -17.74 1.36
C ASP A 193 -7.84 -17.24 2.80
N GLY A 194 -7.93 -15.93 3.04
CA GLY A 194 -8.11 -15.37 4.39
C GLY A 194 -6.90 -15.54 5.31
N SER A 195 -5.70 -15.80 4.79
CA SER A 195 -4.50 -15.99 5.62
C SER A 195 -3.95 -14.67 6.19
N THR A 196 -4.22 -14.42 7.47
CA THR A 196 -3.83 -13.22 8.25
C THR A 196 -2.35 -13.17 8.67
N SER A 197 -1.42 -13.73 7.88
CA SER A 197 -0.02 -13.82 8.31
C SER A 197 0.64 -12.43 8.41
N VAL A 198 0.71 -11.89 9.62
CA VAL A 198 1.28 -10.59 10.04
C VAL A 198 2.69 -10.31 9.48
N GLN A 199 3.42 -11.36 9.08
CA GLN A 199 4.78 -11.26 8.53
C GLN A 199 4.88 -10.75 7.09
N LYS A 200 3.80 -10.77 6.28
CA LYS A 200 3.85 -10.27 4.90
C LYS A 200 3.57 -8.76 4.77
N PHE A 201 3.00 -8.15 5.81
CA PHE A 201 2.40 -6.81 5.72
C PHE A 201 3.34 -5.65 6.04
N THR A 202 4.55 -5.88 6.59
CA THR A 202 5.19 -4.86 7.44
C THR A 202 6.25 -3.96 6.80
N ALA A 203 6.47 -3.97 5.48
CA ALA A 203 7.67 -3.28 4.95
C ALA A 203 7.56 -2.61 3.58
N LYS A 204 6.43 -2.58 2.87
CA LYS A 204 6.44 -2.02 1.50
C LYS A 204 6.83 -0.54 1.44
N LEU A 205 6.15 0.33 2.19
CA LEU A 205 6.51 1.75 2.24
C LEU A 205 7.84 1.98 2.99
N PRO A 206 8.08 1.41 4.18
CA PRO A 206 9.36 1.58 4.88
C PRO A 206 10.57 1.11 4.07
N ALA A 207 10.50 -0.06 3.42
CA ALA A 207 11.59 -0.58 2.59
C ALA A 207 11.75 0.22 1.29
N ALA A 208 10.66 0.74 0.71
CA ALA A 208 10.76 1.62 -0.44
C ALA A 208 11.41 2.97 -0.05
N VAL A 209 11.01 3.56 1.09
CA VAL A 209 11.66 4.77 1.63
C VAL A 209 13.11 4.47 1.96
N GLU A 210 13.40 3.34 2.59
CA GLU A 210 14.76 2.91 2.90
C GLU A 210 15.57 2.73 1.62
N ALA A 211 15.03 2.12 0.56
CA ALA A 211 15.73 1.96 -0.71
C ALA A 211 16.04 3.31 -1.40
N GLU A 212 15.11 4.26 -1.34
CA GLU A 212 15.31 5.60 -1.90
C GLU A 212 16.28 6.44 -1.05
N VAL A 213 16.24 6.29 0.28
CA VAL A 213 17.08 7.02 1.23
C VAL A 213 18.45 6.36 1.44
N THR A 214 18.62 5.04 1.24
CA THR A 214 19.93 4.36 1.36
C THR A 214 20.91 4.77 0.27
N ASN A 215 20.43 5.36 -0.83
CA ASN A 215 21.28 6.12 -1.75
C ASN A 215 21.97 7.33 -1.08
N LEU A 216 21.54 7.73 0.13
CA LEU A 216 22.17 8.74 1.00
C LEU A 216 23.09 8.13 2.08
N SER A 217 23.29 6.80 2.10
CA SER A 217 24.15 6.00 2.99
C SER A 217 23.91 6.12 4.52
N GLY A 218 23.68 4.99 5.19
CA GLY A 218 23.74 4.88 6.67
C GLY A 218 22.47 5.25 7.45
N VAL A 219 21.29 5.23 6.83
CA VAL A 219 20.01 5.57 7.46
C VAL A 219 19.15 4.31 7.66
N THR A 220 18.59 4.14 8.86
CA THR A 220 17.62 3.08 9.17
C THR A 220 16.20 3.65 9.16
N VAL A 221 15.24 2.96 8.55
CA VAL A 221 13.83 3.38 8.56
C VAL A 221 13.04 2.56 9.58
N LEU A 222 12.35 3.23 10.51
CA LEU A 222 11.50 2.64 11.54
C LEU A 222 10.04 2.85 11.18
N ALA A 223 9.26 1.77 11.08
CA ALA A 223 7.84 1.84 10.70
C ALA A 223 6.92 1.66 11.90
N SER A 224 5.84 2.44 11.97
CA SER A 224 4.85 2.34 13.03
C SER A 224 3.44 2.68 12.53
N GLY A 225 3.04 2.05 11.42
CA GLY A 225 1.68 2.13 10.90
C GLY A 225 0.74 1.13 11.58
N THR A 226 -0.49 1.53 11.88
CA THR A 226 -1.54 0.63 12.38
C THR A 226 -2.78 0.71 11.50
N SER A 227 -3.24 -0.44 10.98
CA SER A 227 -4.40 -0.49 10.10
C SER A 227 -5.64 0.14 10.73
N GLY A 228 -6.37 0.93 9.94
CA GLY A 228 -7.59 1.61 10.34
C GLY A 228 -7.42 2.81 11.29
N GLN A 229 -6.21 3.12 11.77
CA GLN A 229 -6.06 4.25 12.70
C GLN A 229 -6.38 5.59 12.06
N THR A 230 -7.11 6.46 12.76
CA THR A 230 -7.27 7.88 12.39
C THR A 230 -6.02 8.69 12.77
N THR A 231 -5.93 9.93 12.32
CA THR A 231 -4.87 10.87 12.73
C THR A 231 -4.91 11.13 14.24
N GLY A 232 -6.11 11.26 14.83
CA GLY A 232 -6.27 11.39 16.28
C GLY A 232 -5.71 10.21 17.08
N GLN A 233 -5.89 8.99 16.57
CA GLN A 233 -5.35 7.77 17.19
C GLN A 233 -3.82 7.68 17.03
N ASN A 234 -3.29 8.04 15.86
CA ASN A 234 -1.84 8.12 15.63
C ASN A 234 -1.15 9.10 16.57
N ARG A 235 -1.77 10.26 16.81
CA ARG A 235 -1.29 11.26 17.78
C ARG A 235 -1.14 10.69 19.20
N ALA A 236 -2.11 9.89 19.66
CA ALA A 236 -2.15 9.40 21.04
C ALA A 236 -0.92 8.54 21.40
N GLY A 237 -0.37 7.80 20.44
CA GLY A 237 0.81 6.95 20.63
C GLY A 237 2.16 7.63 20.28
N LEU A 238 2.14 8.81 19.68
CA LEU A 238 3.35 9.41 19.08
C LEU A 238 4.43 9.71 20.12
N GLN A 239 4.07 10.29 21.28
CA GLN A 239 5.07 10.67 22.29
C GLN A 239 5.82 9.46 22.85
N ALA A 240 5.11 8.39 23.22
CA ALA A 240 5.72 7.15 23.70
C ALA A 240 6.64 6.55 22.62
N TRP A 241 6.18 6.54 21.37
CA TRP A 241 6.95 6.01 20.26
C TRP A 241 8.24 6.81 19.99
N LEU A 242 8.18 8.15 20.04
CA LEU A 242 9.37 9.01 19.89
C LEU A 242 10.38 8.79 21.00
N LEU A 243 9.94 8.61 22.25
CA LEU A 243 10.82 8.37 23.39
C LEU A 243 11.58 7.04 23.26
N ALA A 244 10.88 5.99 22.77
CA ALA A 244 11.46 4.67 22.59
C ALA A 244 12.45 4.61 21.41
N ASN A 245 12.16 5.33 20.32
CA ASN A 245 12.88 5.17 19.05
C ASN A 245 13.89 6.28 18.76
N ARG A 246 13.70 7.48 19.34
CA ARG A 246 14.56 8.68 19.17
C ARG A 246 15.00 8.93 17.71
N PRO A 247 14.09 8.91 16.73
CA PRO A 247 14.46 9.17 15.35
C PRO A 247 14.93 10.61 15.17
N ARG A 248 15.82 10.85 14.19
CA ARG A 248 16.22 12.22 13.81
C ARG A 248 15.06 12.95 13.12
N GLU A 249 14.31 12.21 12.31
CA GLU A 249 13.23 12.73 11.48
C GLU A 249 12.02 11.79 11.53
N VAL A 250 10.82 12.35 11.47
CA VAL A 250 9.59 11.55 11.45
C VAL A 250 8.66 12.02 10.35
N VAL A 251 8.32 11.07 9.49
CA VAL A 251 7.30 11.14 8.46
C VAL A 251 5.95 10.86 9.12
N LEU A 252 5.11 11.89 9.19
CA LEU A 252 3.77 11.87 9.76
C LEU A 252 2.75 11.78 8.62
N LEU A 253 2.23 10.57 8.39
CA LEU A 253 1.19 10.34 7.40
C LEU A 253 -0.18 10.64 8.00
N LYS A 254 -0.91 11.56 7.36
CA LYS A 254 -2.33 11.79 7.64
C LYS A 254 -3.12 10.55 7.23
N SER A 255 -3.99 10.08 8.12
CA SER A 255 -4.78 8.89 7.85
C SER A 255 -5.87 9.18 6.81
N VAL A 256 -6.07 8.25 5.89
CA VAL A 256 -7.23 8.31 4.99
C VAL A 256 -8.52 7.91 5.70
N ASN A 257 -8.41 7.17 6.81
CA ASN A 257 -9.55 6.77 7.62
C ASN A 257 -10.28 7.95 8.26
N ASP A 258 -9.61 9.10 8.40
CA ASP A 258 -10.22 10.36 8.84
C ASP A 258 -11.41 10.77 7.96
N ALA A 259 -11.36 10.47 6.67
CA ALA A 259 -12.40 10.86 5.71
C ALA A 259 -13.44 9.76 5.47
N ARG A 260 -13.34 8.60 6.15
CA ARG A 260 -14.28 7.49 5.96
C ARG A 260 -15.58 7.73 6.74
N VAL A 261 -16.71 7.34 6.13
CA VAL A 261 -18.05 7.52 6.70
C VAL A 261 -18.22 6.83 8.05
N ASP A 262 -17.54 5.71 8.28
CA ASP A 262 -17.58 4.99 9.56
C ASP A 262 -16.63 5.57 10.63
N ARG A 263 -15.75 6.51 10.26
CA ARG A 263 -14.75 7.13 11.16
C ARG A 263 -14.49 8.62 10.84
N PRO A 264 -15.52 9.48 10.66
CA PRO A 264 -15.30 10.81 10.13
C PRO A 264 -14.64 11.71 11.17
N GLU A 265 -13.37 12.04 10.95
CA GLU A 265 -12.73 13.23 11.50
C GLU A 265 -12.92 14.36 10.50
N THR A 266 -13.43 15.51 10.97
CA THR A 266 -13.53 16.68 10.07
C THR A 266 -12.13 17.14 9.65
N PRO A 267 -11.96 17.74 8.45
CA PRO A 267 -10.67 18.28 8.03
C PRO A 267 -10.03 19.23 9.06
N ALA A 268 -10.85 20.00 9.79
CA ALA A 268 -10.39 20.87 10.87
C ALA A 268 -9.83 20.08 12.08
N LEU A 269 -10.41 18.92 12.39
CA LEU A 269 -9.92 18.05 13.45
C LEU A 269 -8.60 17.38 13.05
N THR A 270 -8.50 16.90 11.81
CA THR A 270 -7.25 16.38 11.23
C THR A 270 -6.14 17.43 11.28
N ASP A 271 -6.39 18.67 10.84
CA ASP A 271 -5.42 19.78 10.94
C ASP A 271 -4.98 20.02 12.39
N ARG A 272 -5.94 20.09 13.32
CA ARG A 272 -5.64 20.25 14.76
C ARG A 272 -4.72 19.14 15.28
N TYR A 273 -4.98 17.89 14.94
CA TYR A 273 -4.15 16.77 15.40
C TYR A 273 -2.76 16.77 14.75
N MET A 274 -2.66 17.11 13.47
CA MET A 274 -1.37 17.22 12.79
C MET A 274 -0.49 18.33 13.38
N ARG A 275 -1.07 19.49 13.73
CA ARG A 275 -0.37 20.56 14.46
C ARG A 275 0.15 20.09 15.81
N GLN A 276 -0.65 19.31 16.53
CA GLN A 276 -0.23 18.72 17.81
C GLN A 276 0.91 17.71 17.60
N MET A 277 0.85 16.85 16.59
CA MET A 277 1.91 15.89 16.26
C MET A 277 3.22 16.60 15.88
N VAL A 278 3.15 17.66 15.05
CA VAL A 278 4.31 18.52 14.73
C VAL A 278 4.91 19.14 16.00
N THR A 279 4.07 19.62 16.91
CA THR A 279 4.50 20.20 18.20
C THR A 279 5.20 19.15 19.06
N ILE A 280 4.63 17.95 19.17
CA ILE A 280 5.23 16.82 19.91
C ILE A 280 6.61 16.46 19.34
N CYS A 281 6.74 16.34 18.01
CA CYS A 281 8.04 16.07 17.36
C CYS A 281 9.07 17.16 17.68
N ARG A 282 8.69 18.44 17.56
CA ARG A 282 9.59 19.57 17.86
C ARG A 282 10.04 19.60 19.31
N MET A 283 9.12 19.35 20.25
CA MET A 283 9.45 19.25 21.67
C MET A 283 10.41 18.10 21.97
N ALA A 284 10.37 17.02 21.18
CA ALA A 284 11.30 15.90 21.26
C ALA A 284 12.63 16.14 20.51
N GLY A 285 12.83 17.31 19.90
CA GLY A 285 14.02 17.60 19.07
C GLY A 285 14.06 16.85 17.74
N VAL A 286 12.91 16.33 17.29
CA VAL A 286 12.77 15.53 16.06
C VAL A 286 12.20 16.39 14.94
N ARG A 287 12.75 16.29 13.73
CA ARG A 287 12.27 17.03 12.55
C ARG A 287 11.00 16.37 11.98
N PRO A 288 9.81 17.00 12.04
CA PRO A 288 8.62 16.42 11.41
C PRO A 288 8.63 16.67 9.90
N ILE A 289 8.12 15.69 9.14
CA ILE A 289 7.77 15.78 7.72
C ILE A 289 6.32 15.34 7.62
N VAL A 290 5.45 16.19 7.09
CA VAL A 290 4.02 15.91 6.99
C VAL A 290 3.73 15.32 5.61
N VAL A 291 2.91 14.28 5.52
CA VAL A 291 2.57 13.65 4.23
C VAL A 291 1.09 13.82 3.94
N THR A 292 0.75 14.28 2.73
CA THR A 292 -0.64 14.29 2.26
C THR A 292 -1.11 12.87 1.93
N SER A 293 -2.40 12.59 2.07
CA SER A 293 -2.93 11.32 1.55
C SER A 293 -2.87 11.32 0.02
N GLY A 294 -2.63 10.16 -0.60
CA GLY A 294 -2.72 10.03 -2.05
C GLY A 294 -4.12 10.29 -2.61
N PRO A 295 -4.27 10.37 -3.94
CA PRO A 295 -5.59 10.43 -4.56
C PRO A 295 -6.42 9.20 -4.21
N VAL A 296 -7.72 9.40 -4.00
CA VAL A 296 -8.70 8.33 -3.80
C VAL A 296 -9.47 8.18 -5.11
N ASP A 297 -9.53 6.96 -5.67
CA ASP A 297 -10.31 6.67 -6.87
C ASP A 297 -11.75 6.29 -6.47
N PRO A 298 -12.75 7.15 -6.71
CA PRO A 298 -14.14 6.83 -6.38
C PRO A 298 -14.73 5.72 -7.26
N ALA A 299 -14.15 5.43 -8.43
CA ALA A 299 -14.71 4.48 -9.39
C ALA A 299 -14.34 3.02 -9.08
N THR A 300 -13.21 2.77 -8.41
CA THR A 300 -12.72 1.41 -8.10
C THR A 300 -13.02 0.97 -6.67
N PHE A 301 -13.72 1.81 -5.88
CA PHE A 301 -14.07 1.44 -4.51
C PHE A 301 -15.20 0.39 -4.52
N ASN A 302 -14.86 -0.88 -4.28
CA ASN A 302 -15.80 -2.01 -4.36
C ASN A 302 -16.94 -1.99 -3.34
N ASN A 303 -17.00 -1.00 -2.44
CA ASN A 303 -18.12 -0.80 -1.54
C ASN A 303 -18.65 0.64 -1.62
N PRO A 304 -19.62 0.91 -2.51
CA PRO A 304 -20.24 2.23 -2.62
C PRO A 304 -20.94 2.70 -1.33
N ALA A 305 -21.12 1.83 -0.32
CA ALA A 305 -21.65 2.21 0.98
C ALA A 305 -20.59 2.72 1.98
N LEU A 306 -19.28 2.52 1.73
CA LEU A 306 -18.22 2.89 2.68
C LEU A 306 -17.47 4.17 2.30
N ILE A 307 -17.46 4.56 1.03
CA ILE A 307 -16.80 5.77 0.53
C ILE A 307 -17.69 6.41 -0.54
N ASP A 308 -18.33 7.51 -0.18
CA ASP A 308 -19.03 8.40 -1.11
C ASP A 308 -18.06 9.50 -1.61
N TYR A 309 -18.45 10.22 -2.66
CA TYR A 309 -17.78 11.42 -3.16
C TYR A 309 -17.40 12.42 -2.04
N SER A 310 -18.18 12.46 -0.96
CA SER A 310 -17.85 13.22 0.27
C SER A 310 -16.48 12.85 0.84
N THR A 311 -16.11 11.57 0.94
CA THR A 311 -14.79 11.13 1.44
C THR A 311 -13.65 11.63 0.56
N VAL A 312 -13.81 11.60 -0.77
CA VAL A 312 -12.81 12.15 -1.70
C VAL A 312 -12.63 13.66 -1.44
N MET A 313 -13.74 14.39 -1.33
CA MET A 313 -13.71 15.83 -1.07
C MET A 313 -13.11 16.17 0.29
N GLU A 314 -13.40 15.39 1.34
CA GLU A 314 -12.82 15.55 2.67
C GLU A 314 -11.32 15.23 2.71
N ALA A 315 -10.87 14.20 1.98
CA ALA A 315 -9.45 13.89 1.83
C ALA A 315 -8.70 15.05 1.15
N ARG A 316 -9.26 15.62 0.07
CA ARG A 316 -8.70 16.80 -0.61
C ARG A 316 -8.69 18.04 0.28
N ALA A 317 -9.78 18.31 0.99
CA ALA A 317 -9.87 19.42 1.92
C ALA A 317 -8.83 19.31 3.04
N SER A 318 -8.65 18.11 3.58
CA SER A 318 -7.61 17.85 4.58
C SER A 318 -6.21 18.07 4.01
N ASN A 319 -5.91 17.57 2.80
CA ASN A 319 -4.62 17.79 2.15
C ASN A 319 -4.31 19.28 1.91
N ALA A 320 -5.31 20.07 1.52
CA ALA A 320 -5.17 21.52 1.40
C ALA A 320 -4.80 22.17 2.74
N LEU A 321 -5.42 21.75 3.84
CA LEU A 321 -5.07 22.22 5.18
C LEU A 321 -3.64 21.81 5.56
N LEU A 322 -3.19 20.60 5.24
CA LEU A 322 -1.80 20.17 5.52
C LEU A 322 -0.77 21.02 4.78
N ARG A 323 -1.03 21.38 3.51
CA ARG A 323 -0.17 22.30 2.75
C ARG A 323 -0.11 23.68 3.41
N ALA A 324 -1.27 24.22 3.79
CA ALA A 324 -1.36 25.51 4.46
C ALA A 324 -0.63 25.49 5.82
N MET A 325 -0.84 24.45 6.62
CA MET A 325 -0.15 24.22 7.89
C MET A 325 1.37 24.10 7.68
N GLY A 326 1.81 23.37 6.66
CA GLY A 326 3.23 23.23 6.32
C GLY A 326 3.89 24.57 6.03
N ALA A 327 3.24 25.42 5.23
CA ALA A 327 3.70 26.77 4.94
C ALA A 327 3.70 27.67 6.19
N GLU A 328 2.63 27.63 6.99
CA GLU A 328 2.49 28.42 8.21
C GLU A 328 3.54 28.06 9.27
N LEU A 329 3.75 26.76 9.51
CA LEU A 329 4.63 26.28 10.56
C LEU A 329 6.08 26.14 10.10
N GLY A 330 6.39 26.27 8.81
CA GLY A 330 7.70 25.96 8.25
C GLY A 330 8.05 24.47 8.40
N VAL A 331 7.09 23.59 8.12
CA VAL A 331 7.27 22.13 8.13
C VAL A 331 7.26 21.63 6.69
N THR A 332 8.20 20.75 6.34
CA THR A 332 8.21 20.11 5.03
C THR A 332 6.97 19.25 4.85
N VAL A 333 6.26 19.46 3.73
CA VAL A 333 5.13 18.61 3.33
C VAL A 333 5.54 17.75 2.15
N ALA A 334 5.49 16.43 2.28
CA ALA A 334 5.58 15.45 1.19
C ALA A 334 4.19 15.31 0.54
N ASP A 335 4.00 15.97 -0.61
CA ASP A 335 2.71 16.14 -1.24
C ASP A 335 2.41 15.03 -2.26
N ILE A 336 2.01 13.87 -1.73
CA ILE A 336 1.63 12.70 -2.52
C ILE A 336 0.50 13.02 -3.48
N GLU A 337 -0.56 13.70 -3.04
CA GLU A 337 -1.70 14.03 -3.91
C GLU A 337 -1.28 14.87 -5.12
N ALA A 338 -0.50 15.93 -4.90
CA ALA A 338 -0.03 16.75 -6.01
C ALA A 338 0.92 15.97 -6.92
N ALA A 339 1.78 15.15 -6.33
CA ALA A 339 2.72 14.33 -7.07
C ALA A 339 1.98 13.33 -7.98
N PHE A 340 0.94 12.66 -7.49
CA PHE A 340 0.16 11.71 -8.29
C PHE A 340 -0.85 12.39 -9.25
N GLY A 341 -0.80 13.72 -9.35
CA GLY A 341 -1.56 14.50 -10.33
C GLY A 341 -3.05 14.58 -10.02
N ALA A 342 -3.44 15.57 -9.22
CA ALA A 342 -4.86 15.88 -8.94
C ALA A 342 -5.69 16.22 -10.19
N ALA A 343 -5.05 16.46 -11.34
CA ALA A 343 -5.68 16.96 -12.56
C ALA A 343 -6.33 15.87 -13.46
N ASP A 344 -6.16 14.57 -13.18
CA ASP A 344 -6.58 13.55 -14.15
C ASP A 344 -7.19 12.27 -13.57
N ILE A 345 -7.79 12.35 -12.37
CA ILE A 345 -8.54 11.24 -11.74
C ILE A 345 -9.64 10.69 -12.67
N VAL A 346 -10.13 11.53 -13.59
CA VAL A 346 -11.20 11.16 -14.53
C VAL A 346 -10.67 10.59 -15.86
N ALA A 347 -9.49 11.00 -16.35
CA ALA A 347 -9.00 10.53 -17.67
C ALA A 347 -7.89 9.47 -17.61
N ARG A 348 -7.30 9.22 -16.43
CA ARG A 348 -6.34 8.13 -16.24
C ARG A 348 -6.77 7.28 -15.05
N PRO A 349 -7.39 6.10 -15.27
CA PRO A 349 -7.58 5.16 -14.17
C PRO A 349 -6.20 4.87 -13.60
N TYR A 350 -6.02 5.06 -12.28
CA TYR A 350 -4.75 4.79 -11.60
C TYR A 350 -4.44 3.28 -11.50
N ALA A 351 -4.89 2.50 -12.48
CA ALA A 351 -4.80 1.06 -12.58
C ALA A 351 -3.36 0.51 -12.47
N GLY A 352 -2.35 1.37 -12.59
CA GLY A 352 -0.95 1.02 -12.38
C GLY A 352 -0.36 1.37 -11.01
N LEU A 353 -1.02 2.18 -10.17
CA LEU A 353 -0.46 2.73 -8.92
C LEU A 353 -1.22 2.32 -7.65
N PHE A 354 -2.51 2.05 -7.74
CA PHE A 354 -3.30 1.54 -6.61
C PHE A 354 -3.67 0.09 -6.82
N ASP A 355 -4.07 -0.56 -5.74
CA ASP A 355 -4.76 -1.82 -5.83
C ASP A 355 -6.17 -1.58 -6.38
N LEU A 356 -6.49 -2.25 -7.49
CA LEU A 356 -7.76 -2.11 -8.19
C LEU A 356 -8.96 -2.49 -7.32
N ALA A 357 -8.73 -3.27 -6.26
CA ALA A 357 -9.80 -3.79 -5.43
C ALA A 357 -10.39 -2.76 -4.46
N ASP A 358 -9.67 -1.70 -4.10
CA ASP A 358 -10.22 -0.67 -3.23
C ASP A 358 -9.86 0.78 -3.59
N GLY A 359 -9.06 1.06 -4.62
CA GLY A 359 -8.81 2.45 -5.04
C GLY A 359 -8.18 3.37 -3.99
N LEU A 360 -7.67 2.79 -2.90
CA LEU A 360 -7.15 3.51 -1.75
C LEU A 360 -5.73 3.08 -1.39
N HIS A 361 -5.50 1.77 -1.30
CA HIS A 361 -4.18 1.26 -0.95
C HIS A 361 -3.27 1.26 -2.19
N PRO A 362 -2.07 1.86 -2.11
CA PRO A 362 -1.10 1.81 -3.19
C PRO A 362 -0.67 0.36 -3.48
N ASN A 363 -0.46 0.02 -4.75
CA ASN A 363 0.25 -1.21 -5.09
C ASN A 363 1.79 -0.99 -4.96
N ASN A 364 2.62 -1.95 -5.36
CA ASN A 364 4.08 -1.81 -5.26
C ASN A 364 4.65 -0.58 -6.01
N ASN A 365 4.09 -0.25 -7.17
CA ASN A 365 4.50 0.95 -7.93
C ASN A 365 4.03 2.22 -7.22
N GLY A 366 2.81 2.22 -6.66
CA GLY A 366 2.30 3.32 -5.85
C GLY A 366 3.17 3.57 -4.62
N HIS A 367 3.51 2.53 -3.85
CA HIS A 367 4.42 2.65 -2.71
C HIS A 367 5.81 3.17 -3.11
N THR A 368 6.33 2.75 -4.26
CA THR A 368 7.59 3.28 -4.80
C THR A 368 7.48 4.78 -5.12
N GLY A 369 6.37 5.21 -5.73
CA GLY A 369 6.09 6.62 -5.99
C GLY A 369 5.97 7.44 -4.70
N TRP A 370 5.27 6.92 -3.68
CA TRP A 370 5.18 7.55 -2.37
C TRP A 370 6.55 7.70 -1.72
N ALA A 371 7.34 6.63 -1.71
CA ALA A 371 8.69 6.63 -1.18
C ALA A 371 9.58 7.67 -1.86
N THR A 372 9.48 7.80 -3.19
CA THR A 372 10.22 8.81 -3.96
C THR A 372 9.86 10.23 -3.51
N VAL A 373 8.57 10.53 -3.35
CA VAL A 373 8.11 11.86 -2.90
C VAL A 373 8.58 12.15 -1.47
N ILE A 374 8.47 11.17 -0.58
CA ILE A 374 8.93 11.28 0.82
C ILE A 374 10.45 11.46 0.89
N ALA A 375 11.23 10.68 0.15
CA ALA A 375 12.68 10.79 0.12
C ALA A 375 13.15 12.15 -0.41
N ARG A 376 12.49 12.68 -1.46
CA ARG A 376 12.75 14.03 -1.96
C ARG A 376 12.40 15.10 -0.92
N ALA A 377 11.30 14.93 -0.18
CA ALA A 377 10.93 15.83 0.91
C ALA A 377 11.97 15.82 2.04
N ILE A 378 12.43 14.62 2.46
CA ILE A 378 13.53 14.46 3.43
C ILE A 378 14.79 15.20 2.97
N ALA A 379 15.16 15.05 1.70
CA ALA A 379 16.33 15.67 1.11
C ALA A 379 16.17 17.18 0.80
N GLY A 380 14.98 17.76 0.97
CA GLY A 380 14.70 19.16 0.60
C GLY A 380 14.67 19.41 -0.91
N LEU A 381 14.40 18.37 -1.72
CA LEU A 381 14.33 18.43 -3.17
C LEU A 381 12.89 18.75 -3.65
N PRO A 382 12.72 19.36 -4.84
CA PRO A 382 11.40 19.57 -5.44
C PRO A 382 10.63 18.26 -5.64
N GLN A 383 9.34 18.20 -5.33
CA GLN A 383 8.53 16.97 -5.29
C GLN A 383 7.64 16.77 -6.54
N GLY A 384 8.15 17.07 -7.74
CA GLY A 384 7.37 17.10 -8.99
C GLY A 384 6.50 15.85 -9.28
N ALA A 385 5.60 15.96 -10.27
CA ALA A 385 4.59 14.94 -10.55
C ALA A 385 5.16 13.51 -10.78
N VAL A 386 4.68 12.57 -9.98
CA VAL A 386 4.77 11.10 -10.13
C VAL A 386 3.93 10.71 -11.34
N GLY A 387 4.56 10.66 -12.51
CA GLY A 387 3.91 10.37 -13.80
C GLY A 387 4.55 11.09 -14.98
N SER A 388 5.21 12.23 -14.74
CA SER A 388 6.17 12.83 -15.66
C SER A 388 7.62 12.49 -15.31
N ASN A 389 7.84 11.78 -14.20
CA ASN A 389 9.13 11.32 -13.66
C ASN A 389 10.35 12.01 -14.30
N PRO A 390 10.77 13.20 -13.82
CA PRO A 390 12.18 13.35 -13.58
C PRO A 390 12.49 12.28 -12.52
N SER A 391 12.92 11.13 -13.03
CA SER A 391 13.63 10.10 -12.29
C SER A 391 14.42 10.74 -11.14
N PRO A 392 14.43 10.21 -9.90
CA PRO A 392 15.33 10.75 -8.86
C PRO A 392 16.79 10.76 -9.34
N TYR A 393 17.08 9.93 -10.33
CA TYR A 393 18.27 9.88 -11.14
C TYR A 393 18.37 11.09 -12.09
N ALA A 394 19.49 11.79 -12.04
CA ALA A 394 19.79 12.88 -12.98
C ALA A 394 19.60 12.40 -14.43
N THR A 395 18.87 13.18 -15.23
CA THR A 395 18.78 12.96 -16.67
C THR A 395 20.17 13.15 -17.28
N LEU A 396 20.71 12.08 -17.86
CA LEU A 396 21.97 12.10 -18.57
C LEU A 396 21.75 12.45 -20.04
N VAL A 397 20.75 11.82 -20.67
CA VAL A 397 20.38 12.04 -22.07
C VAL A 397 18.86 12.08 -22.17
N SER A 398 18.32 13.01 -22.95
CA SER A 398 16.91 13.01 -23.32
C SER A 398 16.77 13.42 -24.78
N ASP A 399 15.88 12.75 -25.51
CA ASP A 399 15.52 13.10 -26.87
C ASP A 399 14.05 12.80 -27.12
N ALA A 400 13.25 13.84 -27.26
CA ALA A 400 11.84 13.77 -27.65
C ALA A 400 11.67 13.80 -29.18
N PHE A 401 12.76 13.89 -29.95
CA PHE A 401 12.79 13.94 -31.41
C PHE A 401 11.92 15.06 -32.01
N ASN A 402 11.70 16.17 -31.29
CA ASN A 402 10.87 17.33 -31.70
C ASN A 402 11.55 18.24 -32.75
N ARG A 403 12.27 17.64 -33.68
CA ARG A 403 12.97 18.30 -34.78
C ARG A 403 12.22 18.09 -36.09
N ALA A 404 12.52 18.92 -37.09
CA ALA A 404 11.93 18.80 -38.42
C ALA A 404 12.22 17.43 -39.06
N ASP A 405 11.28 16.97 -39.89
CA ASP A 405 11.42 15.71 -40.62
C ASP A 405 12.70 15.70 -41.46
N THR A 406 13.47 14.62 -41.35
CA THR A 406 14.76 14.46 -42.02
C THR A 406 15.11 12.99 -42.21
N THR A 407 15.79 12.67 -43.31
CA THR A 407 16.43 11.36 -43.55
C THR A 407 17.94 11.40 -43.31
N ALA A 408 18.50 12.57 -42.99
CA ALA A 408 19.95 12.80 -42.94
C ALA A 408 20.57 12.54 -41.56
N GLY A 409 19.99 11.66 -40.75
CA GLY A 409 20.46 11.34 -39.40
C GLY A 409 19.58 11.92 -38.28
N LEU A 410 19.89 11.47 -37.05
CA LEU A 410 19.24 11.93 -35.82
C LEU A 410 19.89 13.16 -35.21
N GLY A 411 20.99 13.71 -35.73
CA GLY A 411 21.67 14.88 -35.15
C GLY A 411 22.02 14.71 -33.65
N SER A 412 21.71 15.73 -32.83
CA SER A 412 21.93 15.71 -31.38
C SER A 412 20.64 15.47 -30.60
N ALA A 413 20.74 14.85 -29.43
CA ALA A 413 19.67 14.78 -28.44
C ALA A 413 19.35 16.17 -27.85
N ASP A 414 18.20 16.32 -27.16
CA ASP A 414 17.77 17.57 -26.54
C ASP A 414 18.78 18.04 -25.46
N THR A 415 19.51 17.10 -24.87
CA THR A 415 20.59 17.33 -23.91
C THR A 415 21.96 17.64 -24.55
N GLY A 416 22.04 17.67 -25.89
CA GLY A 416 23.20 18.14 -26.66
C GLY A 416 24.16 17.05 -27.16
N GLN A 417 24.09 15.83 -26.64
CA GLN A 417 24.96 14.73 -27.09
C GLN A 417 24.59 14.30 -28.53
N ALA A 418 25.59 13.96 -29.34
CA ALA A 418 25.39 13.53 -30.72
C ALA A 418 25.01 12.06 -30.81
N TRP A 419 24.04 11.72 -31.66
CA TRP A 419 23.75 10.35 -32.04
C TRP A 419 24.80 9.82 -33.01
N THR A 420 25.30 8.63 -32.74
CA THR A 420 26.07 7.80 -33.68
C THR A 420 25.13 6.75 -34.26
N THR A 421 24.77 6.90 -35.52
CA THR A 421 23.83 5.99 -36.21
C THR A 421 24.58 5.05 -37.15
N GLY A 422 23.94 3.93 -37.50
CA GLY A 422 24.21 3.24 -38.77
C GLY A 422 23.91 4.14 -39.98
N ALA A 423 23.83 3.53 -41.17
CA ALA A 423 23.74 4.29 -42.42
C ALA A 423 22.41 5.03 -42.63
N ASP A 424 21.34 4.74 -41.88
CA ASP A 424 20.00 5.16 -42.27
C ASP A 424 19.06 5.43 -41.09
N TRP A 425 19.24 6.54 -40.36
CA TRP A 425 18.26 6.99 -39.35
C TRP A 425 17.77 8.41 -39.65
N GLY A 426 16.54 8.70 -39.27
CA GLY A 426 15.89 9.99 -39.51
C GLY A 426 14.84 10.31 -38.47
N VAL A 427 14.21 11.47 -38.62
CA VAL A 427 13.05 11.90 -37.84
C VAL A 427 11.87 12.13 -38.78
N ILE A 428 10.69 11.69 -38.40
CA ILE A 428 9.44 11.96 -39.11
C ILE A 428 8.28 12.05 -38.13
N GLY A 429 7.52 13.14 -38.19
CA GLY A 429 6.38 13.38 -37.30
C GLY A 429 6.78 13.40 -35.82
N ASN A 430 7.93 14.01 -35.50
CA ASN A 430 8.54 14.02 -34.16
C ASN A 430 8.88 12.63 -33.60
N LYS A 431 9.21 11.67 -34.46
CA LYS A 431 9.61 10.32 -34.05
C LYS A 431 10.85 9.88 -34.80
N ALA A 432 11.77 9.23 -34.10
CA ALA A 432 12.94 8.65 -34.75
C ALA A 432 12.59 7.35 -35.48
N TYR A 433 13.29 7.08 -36.58
CA TYR A 433 13.10 5.87 -37.37
C TYR A 433 14.31 5.47 -38.19
N ALA A 434 14.40 4.20 -38.58
CA ALA A 434 15.35 3.73 -39.58
C ALA A 434 14.82 4.04 -41.00
N VAL A 435 15.55 4.84 -41.78
CA VAL A 435 15.19 5.27 -43.15
C VAL A 435 15.15 4.07 -44.10
N THR A 436 16.15 3.20 -43.98
CA THR A 436 16.24 1.91 -44.69
C THR A 436 16.30 0.81 -43.63
N PRO A 437 15.14 0.30 -43.18
CA PRO A 437 15.08 -0.78 -42.20
C PRO A 437 15.92 -1.99 -42.61
N ALA A 438 16.95 -2.29 -41.83
CA ALA A 438 17.71 -3.53 -41.95
C ALA A 438 17.81 -4.24 -40.60
N ASP A 439 18.11 -5.53 -40.66
CA ASP A 439 18.39 -6.27 -39.45
C ASP A 439 19.61 -5.68 -38.77
N ASN A 440 19.45 -5.37 -37.48
CA ASN A 440 20.49 -4.80 -36.63
C ASN A 440 20.80 -3.31 -36.86
N GLU A 441 19.85 -2.56 -37.41
CA GLU A 441 19.93 -1.10 -37.41
C GLU A 441 19.86 -0.54 -35.99
N ARG A 442 20.81 0.35 -35.68
CA ARG A 442 20.97 0.93 -34.34
C ARG A 442 21.41 2.38 -34.39
N ALA A 443 20.91 3.13 -33.42
CA ALA A 443 21.37 4.47 -33.08
C ALA A 443 21.90 4.43 -31.65
N LEU A 444 23.12 4.91 -31.45
CA LEU A 444 23.83 4.93 -30.18
C LEU A 444 24.14 6.35 -29.75
N ILE A 445 24.20 6.58 -28.45
CA ILE A 445 24.57 7.84 -27.83
C ILE A 445 25.35 7.56 -26.56
N ASP A 446 26.34 8.41 -26.26
CA ASP A 446 27.14 8.28 -25.05
C ASP A 446 26.50 9.08 -23.92
N CYS A 447 26.13 8.42 -22.81
CA CYS A 447 25.57 9.09 -21.64
C CYS A 447 26.64 9.49 -20.61
N GLY A 448 27.91 9.13 -20.85
CA GLY A 448 29.04 9.46 -19.99
C GLY A 448 29.09 8.73 -18.64
N GLN A 449 28.15 7.82 -18.36
CA GLN A 449 28.07 7.09 -17.09
C GLN A 449 27.98 5.57 -17.32
N ALA A 450 28.76 4.79 -16.58
CA ALA A 450 28.71 3.33 -16.65
C ALA A 450 27.54 2.73 -15.85
N VAL A 451 26.99 3.49 -14.90
CA VAL A 451 25.76 3.15 -14.17
C VAL A 451 24.68 4.07 -14.70
N HIS A 452 23.70 3.49 -15.39
CA HIS A 452 22.61 4.22 -16.02
C HIS A 452 21.42 3.30 -16.28
N GLU A 453 20.26 3.91 -16.50
CA GLU A 453 19.06 3.26 -17.02
C GLU A 453 18.63 3.96 -18.30
N ALA A 454 18.61 3.20 -19.40
CA ALA A 454 18.16 3.68 -20.70
C ALA A 454 16.72 3.22 -20.95
N HIS A 455 15.93 4.11 -21.55
CA HIS A 455 14.53 3.93 -21.84
C HIS A 455 14.24 4.30 -23.28
N VAL A 456 13.42 3.48 -23.92
CA VAL A 456 12.85 3.73 -25.24
C VAL A 456 11.34 3.65 -25.13
N THR A 457 10.64 4.62 -25.70
CA THR A 457 9.18 4.56 -25.88
C THR A 457 8.84 4.38 -27.35
N VAL A 458 7.97 3.42 -27.67
CA VAL A 458 7.48 3.15 -29.02
C VAL A 458 5.96 3.17 -29.06
N SER A 459 5.39 3.97 -29.95
CA SER A 459 3.95 4.04 -30.18
C SER A 459 3.58 3.17 -31.37
N ASN A 460 2.57 2.33 -31.15
CA ASN A 460 1.76 1.69 -32.18
C ASN A 460 2.56 1.15 -33.39
N PRO A 461 3.33 0.08 -33.22
CA PRO A 461 3.87 -0.61 -34.37
C PRO A 461 2.75 -1.34 -35.11
N GLY A 462 2.40 -0.88 -36.30
CA GLY A 462 1.62 -1.68 -37.25
C GLY A 462 2.32 -3.01 -37.52
N GLY A 463 1.64 -4.14 -37.29
CA GLY A 463 2.17 -5.48 -37.55
C GLY A 463 3.26 -5.94 -36.58
N ARG A 464 3.92 -7.06 -36.92
CA ARG A 464 5.02 -7.62 -36.15
C ARG A 464 6.24 -6.72 -36.27
N VAL A 465 6.68 -6.16 -35.15
CA VAL A 465 7.92 -5.38 -35.05
C VAL A 465 8.78 -5.90 -33.93
N THR A 466 10.06 -5.60 -34.02
CA THR A 466 10.99 -5.84 -32.94
C THR A 466 11.69 -4.53 -32.57
N ALA A 467 11.29 -3.98 -31.42
CA ALA A 467 11.87 -2.76 -30.85
C ALA A 467 12.89 -3.12 -29.76
N GLY A 468 14.00 -2.40 -29.67
CA GLY A 468 14.99 -2.66 -28.64
C GLY A 468 15.61 -1.41 -28.03
N VAL A 469 15.91 -1.49 -26.74
CA VAL A 469 16.75 -0.53 -26.02
C VAL A 469 18.14 -1.12 -25.82
N ILE A 470 19.15 -0.34 -26.20
CA ILE A 470 20.57 -0.66 -26.00
C ILE A 470 21.02 0.04 -24.72
N TYR A 471 21.78 -0.67 -23.89
CA TYR A 471 22.34 -0.15 -22.65
C TYR A 471 23.72 -0.76 -22.36
N GLY A 472 24.53 -0.05 -21.57
CA GLY A 472 25.82 -0.54 -21.09
C GLY A 472 26.84 -0.89 -22.18
N GLY A 473 26.77 -0.28 -23.36
CA GLY A 473 27.64 -0.54 -24.50
C GLY A 473 28.95 0.27 -24.49
N THR A 474 30.00 -0.25 -25.12
CA THR A 474 31.26 0.48 -25.34
C THR A 474 31.36 1.03 -26.76
N ASP A 475 30.73 0.34 -27.71
CA ASP A 475 30.76 0.67 -29.13
C ASP A 475 29.60 -0.02 -29.88
N ALA A 476 29.64 0.03 -31.21
CA ALA A 476 28.61 -0.54 -32.07
C ALA A 476 28.64 -2.08 -32.18
N SER A 477 29.59 -2.77 -31.55
CA SER A 477 29.77 -4.22 -31.57
C SER A 477 29.76 -4.84 -30.18
N ASN A 478 29.73 -4.04 -29.12
CA ASN A 478 29.79 -4.47 -27.72
C ASN A 478 28.74 -3.74 -26.88
N TYR A 479 27.58 -4.35 -26.65
CA TYR A 479 26.47 -3.78 -25.86
C TYR A 479 25.49 -4.84 -25.32
N TYR A 480 24.66 -4.45 -24.35
CA TYR A 480 23.47 -5.21 -23.97
C TYR A 480 22.23 -4.67 -24.68
N LEU A 481 21.29 -5.55 -24.96
CA LEU A 481 20.06 -5.26 -25.68
C LEU A 481 18.88 -5.90 -24.97
N ALA A 482 17.88 -5.10 -24.60
CA ALA A 482 16.54 -5.60 -24.27
C ALA A 482 15.62 -5.35 -25.47
N SER A 483 15.13 -6.43 -26.07
CA SER A 483 14.39 -6.42 -27.33
C SER A 483 12.99 -6.99 -27.10
N LEU A 484 11.95 -6.26 -27.48
CA LEU A 484 10.56 -6.71 -27.43
C LEU A 484 10.09 -7.02 -28.86
N ASP A 485 9.80 -8.28 -29.12
CA ASP A 485 9.09 -8.73 -30.32
C ASP A 485 7.59 -8.75 -30.01
N VAL A 486 6.82 -7.85 -30.62
CA VAL A 486 5.37 -7.82 -30.44
C VAL A 486 4.77 -8.81 -31.43
N LEU A 487 4.30 -9.94 -30.90
CA LEU A 487 4.08 -11.17 -31.66
C LEU A 487 2.75 -11.22 -32.40
N ASP A 488 1.75 -10.46 -31.98
CA ASP A 488 0.40 -10.59 -32.52
C ASP A 488 -0.23 -9.25 -32.95
N ASN A 489 -1.12 -9.35 -33.92
CA ASN A 489 -1.90 -8.23 -34.43
C ASN A 489 -2.88 -7.70 -33.37
N THR A 490 -3.17 -8.53 -32.36
CA THR A 490 -4.00 -8.24 -31.19
C THR A 490 -3.25 -7.45 -30.11
N ARG A 491 -1.91 -7.41 -30.16
CA ARG A 491 -1.01 -6.59 -29.35
C ARG A 491 -1.19 -6.72 -27.85
N THR A 492 -1.65 -7.87 -27.38
CA THR A 492 -1.83 -8.13 -25.95
C THR A 492 -0.66 -8.88 -25.35
N THR A 493 0.18 -9.49 -26.20
CA THR A 493 1.34 -10.26 -25.78
C THR A 493 2.58 -9.93 -26.62
N GLY A 494 3.76 -10.03 -26.00
CA GLY A 494 5.05 -9.87 -26.69
C GLY A 494 6.10 -10.78 -26.08
N THR A 495 7.19 -11.03 -26.80
CA THR A 495 8.36 -11.73 -26.26
C THR A 495 9.47 -10.72 -25.97
N LEU A 496 9.80 -10.56 -24.70
CA LEU A 496 10.99 -9.82 -24.29
C LEU A 496 12.19 -10.77 -24.33
N SER A 497 13.18 -10.45 -25.15
CA SER A 497 14.47 -11.13 -25.20
C SER A 497 15.60 -10.19 -24.79
N VAL A 498 16.47 -10.65 -23.91
CA VAL A 498 17.66 -9.91 -23.48
C VAL A 498 18.90 -10.59 -24.06
N PHE A 499 19.74 -9.81 -24.72
CA PHE A 499 20.97 -10.27 -25.35
C PHE A 499 22.18 -9.51 -24.83
N LYS A 500 23.34 -10.15 -24.90
CA LYS A 500 24.63 -9.44 -25.04
C LYS A 500 25.11 -9.55 -26.47
N CYS A 501 25.70 -8.48 -26.98
CA CYS A 501 26.42 -8.43 -28.23
C CYS A 501 27.91 -8.23 -27.90
N VAL A 502 28.78 -9.15 -28.32
CA VAL A 502 30.23 -9.05 -28.13
C VAL A 502 30.89 -9.29 -29.48
N ALA A 503 31.73 -8.34 -29.92
CA ALA A 503 32.32 -8.35 -31.26
C ALA A 503 31.27 -8.55 -32.39
N GLY A 504 30.06 -8.01 -32.21
CA GLY A 504 28.96 -8.14 -33.17
C GLY A 504 28.17 -9.45 -33.08
N VAL A 505 28.55 -10.37 -32.20
CA VAL A 505 27.88 -11.67 -32.01
C VAL A 505 26.89 -11.60 -30.86
N TYR A 506 25.64 -11.95 -31.15
CA TYR A 506 24.55 -11.98 -30.18
C TYR A 506 24.51 -13.29 -29.39
N THR A 507 24.45 -13.18 -28.07
CA THR A 507 24.15 -14.29 -27.14
C THR A 507 22.88 -13.96 -26.36
N LEU A 508 21.88 -14.85 -26.43
CA LEU A 508 20.65 -14.72 -25.64
C LEU A 508 20.96 -14.99 -24.16
N LEU A 509 20.61 -14.03 -23.30
CA LEU A 509 20.74 -14.13 -21.85
C LEU A 509 19.41 -14.50 -21.17
N HIS A 510 18.30 -14.03 -21.73
CA HIS A 510 16.97 -14.25 -21.17
C HIS A 510 15.88 -14.11 -22.23
N SER A 511 14.78 -14.85 -22.08
CA SER A 511 13.56 -14.66 -22.85
C SER A 511 12.33 -14.90 -21.97
N SER A 512 11.29 -14.07 -22.12
CA SER A 512 10.04 -14.18 -21.37
C SER A 512 8.87 -13.61 -22.17
N THR A 513 7.69 -14.18 -21.98
CA THR A 513 6.44 -13.60 -22.47
C THR A 513 6.00 -12.43 -21.58
N ILE A 514 5.68 -11.31 -22.21
CA ILE A 514 5.06 -10.13 -21.59
C ILE A 514 3.58 -10.17 -21.96
N SER A 515 2.72 -10.10 -20.94
CA SER A 515 1.26 -10.03 -21.10
C SER A 515 0.74 -8.66 -20.66
N GLY A 516 -0.49 -8.33 -21.05
CA GLY A 516 -1.15 -7.09 -20.62
C GLY A 516 -0.62 -5.84 -21.34
N LEU A 517 -0.08 -6.02 -22.54
CA LEU A 517 0.15 -4.89 -23.44
C LEU A 517 -1.24 -4.41 -23.92
N THR A 518 -1.45 -3.10 -23.88
CA THR A 518 -2.71 -2.52 -24.36
C THR A 518 -2.53 -2.10 -25.81
N PRO A 519 -3.41 -2.54 -26.73
CA PRO A 519 -3.43 -2.04 -28.09
C PRO A 519 -3.45 -0.50 -28.08
N ASP A 520 -2.64 0.10 -28.96
CA ASP A 520 -2.56 1.55 -29.16
C ASP A 520 -1.98 2.38 -28.00
N GLN A 521 -1.57 1.76 -26.89
CA GLN A 521 -0.77 2.43 -25.88
C GLN A 521 0.72 2.37 -26.22
N PRO A 522 1.49 3.45 -25.95
CA PRO A 522 2.94 3.40 -26.08
C PRO A 522 3.55 2.35 -25.15
N VAL A 523 4.55 1.62 -25.64
CA VAL A 523 5.30 0.66 -24.84
C VAL A 523 6.66 1.25 -24.50
N ARG A 524 7.00 1.25 -23.21
CA ARG A 524 8.32 1.66 -22.73
C ARG A 524 9.17 0.43 -22.40
N ILE A 525 10.32 0.30 -23.03
CA ILE A 525 11.31 -0.73 -22.74
C ILE A 525 12.47 -0.07 -22.00
N SER A 526 12.92 -0.67 -20.90
CA SER A 526 14.06 -0.16 -20.14
C SER A 526 15.13 -1.21 -19.90
N GLY A 527 16.38 -0.79 -19.99
CA GLY A 527 17.55 -1.57 -19.62
C GLY A 527 18.45 -0.75 -18.69
N ALA A 528 18.66 -1.26 -17.48
CA ALA A 528 19.48 -0.62 -16.46
C ALA A 528 20.75 -1.42 -16.21
N ARG A 529 21.86 -0.71 -16.08
CA ARG A 529 23.13 -1.21 -15.59
C ARG A 529 23.38 -0.61 -14.21
N ARG A 530 23.40 -1.45 -13.16
CA ARG A 530 23.50 -1.04 -11.75
C ARG A 530 24.90 -1.27 -11.15
N GLY A 531 25.91 -1.42 -12.01
CA GLY A 531 27.30 -1.69 -11.62
C GLY A 531 28.02 -2.62 -12.61
N VAL A 532 29.11 -3.23 -12.16
CA VAL A 532 29.77 -4.30 -12.92
C VAL A 532 28.97 -5.58 -12.73
N GLY A 533 28.45 -6.15 -13.82
CA GLY A 533 27.72 -7.42 -13.75
C GLY A 533 26.22 -7.30 -13.56
N ALA A 534 25.71 -6.28 -12.86
CA ALA A 534 24.30 -6.21 -12.47
C ALA A 534 23.42 -5.46 -13.48
N HIS A 535 22.38 -6.12 -13.98
CA HIS A 535 21.43 -5.57 -14.95
C HIS A 535 19.98 -5.74 -14.51
N ARG A 536 19.12 -4.77 -14.86
CA ARG A 536 17.67 -4.85 -14.65
C ARG A 536 16.93 -4.46 -15.93
N ILE A 537 15.91 -5.24 -16.27
CA ILE A 537 15.10 -5.02 -17.47
C ILE A 537 13.65 -4.86 -17.04
N SER A 538 12.98 -3.86 -17.61
CA SER A 538 11.57 -3.59 -17.35
C SER A 538 10.81 -3.25 -18.63
N VAL A 539 9.50 -3.53 -18.62
CA VAL A 539 8.56 -3.09 -19.66
C VAL A 539 7.42 -2.36 -18.96
N ASN A 540 7.10 -1.15 -19.41
CA ASN A 540 6.12 -0.26 -18.80
C ASN A 540 6.34 -0.06 -17.28
N GLY A 541 7.61 0.01 -16.85
CA GLY A 541 7.98 0.16 -15.44
C GLY A 541 7.89 -1.14 -14.62
N VAL A 542 7.29 -2.20 -15.13
CA VAL A 542 7.23 -3.50 -14.46
C VAL A 542 8.56 -4.21 -14.65
N GLY A 543 9.26 -4.49 -13.54
CA GLY A 543 10.51 -5.24 -13.57
C GLY A 543 10.29 -6.66 -14.06
N VAL A 544 10.93 -7.03 -15.17
CA VAL A 544 10.80 -8.36 -15.77
C VAL A 544 11.92 -9.28 -15.31
N LYS A 545 13.17 -8.78 -15.31
CA LYS A 545 14.33 -9.61 -14.99
C LYS A 545 15.49 -8.83 -14.39
N ALA A 546 16.13 -9.43 -13.40
CA ALA A 546 17.48 -9.10 -12.97
C ALA A 546 18.47 -10.14 -13.51
N LEU A 547 19.61 -9.70 -14.04
CA LEU A 547 20.64 -10.56 -14.65
C LEU A 547 22.02 -10.24 -14.08
N THR A 548 22.91 -11.24 -14.11
CA THR A 548 24.33 -11.07 -13.82
C THR A 548 25.16 -11.44 -15.06
N ASP A 549 25.85 -10.47 -15.67
CA ASP A 549 26.80 -10.70 -16.77
C ASP A 549 27.85 -9.57 -16.81
N SER A 550 29.13 -9.94 -16.77
CA SER A 550 30.26 -8.99 -16.71
C SER A 550 31.06 -8.90 -18.02
N SER A 551 30.53 -9.41 -19.13
CA SER A 551 31.28 -9.51 -20.40
C SER A 551 31.66 -8.14 -20.98
N ILE A 552 30.87 -7.11 -20.69
CA ILE A 552 31.11 -5.73 -21.15
C ILE A 552 31.33 -4.83 -19.91
N VAL A 553 32.53 -4.30 -19.76
CA VAL A 553 32.96 -3.46 -18.63
C VAL A 553 33.03 -2.00 -19.07
N GLY A 554 32.61 -1.07 -18.21
CA GLY A 554 32.76 0.38 -18.44
C GLY A 554 31.92 0.96 -19.59
N GLY A 555 30.88 0.27 -20.05
CA GLY A 555 30.06 0.73 -21.15
C GLY A 555 29.15 1.91 -20.77
N THR A 556 29.37 3.06 -21.42
CA THR A 556 28.61 4.31 -21.26
C THR A 556 27.65 4.59 -22.42
N ARG A 557 27.69 3.79 -23.48
CA ARG A 557 26.81 3.95 -24.63
C ARG A 557 25.49 3.24 -24.42
N CYS A 558 24.44 3.88 -24.89
CA CYS A 558 23.07 3.38 -24.87
C CYS A 558 22.40 3.81 -26.17
N GLY A 559 21.15 3.39 -26.40
CA GLY A 559 20.44 3.80 -27.60
C GLY A 559 19.26 2.91 -27.93
N MET A 560 18.95 2.85 -29.22
CA MET A 560 17.80 2.14 -29.74
C MET A 560 18.18 1.24 -30.91
N ARG A 561 17.43 0.16 -31.04
CA ARG A 561 17.57 -0.84 -32.10
C ARG A 561 16.22 -1.13 -32.72
N GLN A 562 16.20 -1.21 -34.05
CA GLN A 562 15.11 -1.84 -34.78
C GLN A 562 15.62 -3.17 -35.32
N ALA A 563 14.81 -4.22 -35.19
CA ALA A 563 15.01 -5.46 -35.93
C ALA A 563 13.83 -5.67 -36.88
N ASN A 564 14.12 -6.21 -38.06
CA ASN A 564 13.22 -6.42 -39.20
C ASN A 564 13.05 -5.21 -40.13
N ALA A 565 12.70 -5.51 -41.38
CA ALA A 565 12.48 -4.55 -42.46
C ALA A 565 11.18 -3.71 -42.31
N THR A 566 10.38 -3.94 -41.27
CA THR A 566 9.15 -3.18 -41.01
C THR A 566 9.49 -1.84 -40.36
N PRO A 567 9.07 -0.68 -40.91
CA PRO A 567 9.31 0.61 -40.30
C PRO A 567 8.75 0.70 -38.88
N LEU A 568 9.62 1.01 -37.91
CA LEU A 568 9.25 1.32 -36.54
C LEU A 568 9.41 2.82 -36.29
N ARG A 569 8.66 3.35 -35.33
CA ARG A 569 8.77 4.73 -34.85
C ARG A 569 9.05 4.73 -33.35
N PHE A 570 10.06 5.49 -32.96
CA PHE A 570 10.47 5.70 -31.57
C PHE A 570 10.02 7.09 -31.16
N ASP A 571 9.18 7.19 -30.13
CA ASP A 571 8.61 8.47 -29.70
C ASP A 571 9.57 9.26 -28.82
N SER A 572 10.35 8.57 -28.00
CA SER A 572 11.32 9.21 -27.10
C SER A 572 12.43 8.26 -26.67
N PHE A 573 13.56 8.86 -26.33
CA PHE A 573 14.69 8.21 -25.68
C PHE A 573 15.07 8.97 -24.41
N LEU A 574 15.29 8.25 -23.31
CA LEU A 574 15.66 8.85 -22.03
C LEU A 574 16.72 7.99 -21.35
N VAL A 575 17.73 8.62 -20.77
CA VAL A 575 18.75 7.97 -19.96
C VAL A 575 18.88 8.69 -18.64
N THR A 576 18.85 7.93 -17.55
CA THR A 576 19.04 8.45 -16.20
C THR A 576 20.16 7.70 -15.50
N THR A 577 20.66 8.25 -14.39
CA THR A 577 21.57 7.52 -13.47
C THR A 577 20.94 6.30 -12.80
#